data_AF-A0A2N3Y962-F1
#
_entry.id   AF-A0A2N3Y962-F1
#
_cell.length_a   1.000
_cell.length_b   1.000
_cell.length_c   1.000
_cell.angle_alpha   90.00
_cell.angle_beta   90.00
_cell.angle_gamma   90.00
#
_symmetry.space_group_name_H-M   'P 1'
#
loop_
_entity.id
_entity.type
_entity.pdbx_description
1 polymer ?
#
loop_
_entity_poly.entity_id
_entity_poly.type
_entity_poly.pdbx_seq_one_letter_code
_entity_poly.pdbx_strand_id
1 'polypeptide(L)'
;MVEQVGPQQQARVIGGRYQVVQELGRGGMGIVWRAWDQVIGREVAIKELHLPDGVPLAEREVFEARVLREARTAGRLNDPAVVTVHDVLAESGTTYIVMELVQAVTLSDYIAQWGPLRPEQAADLARKVLSALEAAHAAGIVHRDVKPSNIMVADGRVKLTDFGIAQTLDDPRLTTSGAIVGSPSFMAPERIKGADASPASDLWSLGATLFFAVEGWVPFERQTTAATLHAVLNEMPQLSRPHGVIGSVITGLLIGDPRARFTGPQVRALLDSAPASGAPEPTTHPVGPPTRVAQGASQQKRSKRPWFIVAAVAAVVLFVAGVLIGRFALVGGGAPAAMDSTLVFGKGGDVDEFDPDGQDCGIGKITPGKPVNNTTSCSDPHDFEFYASGAAFSSSSYDMAYPGEAALTAYGEGYCSMYFASDKVVTPGKQTTLRYLALIPSAQSWNAHRQAEGDRKVGSQQIYCALHSASGDKLQASATK
;
A
#
# COMPACT_ATOMS: atom_id res chain seq x y z
N MET A 1 26.79 52.59 -32.06
CA MET A 1 25.61 51.72 -31.94
C MET A 1 25.61 51.22 -30.50
N VAL A 2 24.87 51.89 -29.62
CA VAL A 2 24.79 51.56 -28.20
C VAL A 2 23.66 50.56 -28.06
N GLU A 3 24.01 49.32 -27.75
CA GLU A 3 23.05 48.24 -27.51
C GLU A 3 22.29 48.57 -26.23
N GLN A 4 21.01 48.92 -26.37
CA GLN A 4 20.14 49.18 -25.24
C GLN A 4 19.89 47.87 -24.49
N VAL A 5 20.51 47.76 -23.32
CA VAL A 5 20.16 46.78 -22.29
C VAL A 5 18.69 47.04 -21.94
N GLY A 6 17.82 46.10 -22.30
CA GLY A 6 16.41 46.11 -21.91
C GLY A 6 16.26 46.19 -20.38
N PRO A 7 15.12 46.67 -19.87
CA PRO A 7 14.94 46.89 -18.44
C PRO A 7 15.28 45.61 -17.65
N GLN A 8 16.29 45.69 -16.78
CA GLN A 8 16.58 44.66 -15.80
C GLN A 8 15.29 44.42 -15.01
N GLN A 9 14.61 43.30 -15.26
CA GLN A 9 13.53 42.84 -14.39
C GLN A 9 14.11 42.79 -12.99
N GLN A 10 13.63 43.68 -12.11
CA GLN A 10 14.01 43.65 -10.70
C GLN A 10 13.75 42.23 -10.19
N ALA A 11 14.80 41.58 -9.69
CA ALA A 11 14.68 40.23 -9.17
C ALA A 11 13.62 40.23 -8.06
N ARG A 12 12.57 39.41 -8.22
CA ARG A 12 11.50 39.29 -7.21
C ARG A 12 12.13 38.86 -5.88
N VAL A 13 11.88 39.62 -4.82
CA VAL A 13 12.32 39.29 -3.46
C VAL A 13 11.08 39.03 -2.61
N ILE A 14 11.01 37.84 -2.00
CA ILE A 14 9.92 37.44 -1.10
C ILE A 14 10.33 37.78 0.33
N GLY A 15 9.43 38.44 1.07
CA GLY A 15 9.63 38.84 2.46
C GLY A 15 10.86 39.74 2.67
N GLY A 16 11.26 40.49 1.63
CA GLY A 16 12.45 41.36 1.66
C GLY A 16 13.80 40.64 1.89
N ARG A 17 13.83 39.30 1.83
CA ARG A 17 15.00 38.48 2.20
C ARG A 17 15.36 37.41 1.17
N TYR A 18 14.36 36.83 0.53
CA TYR A 18 14.56 35.66 -0.32
C TYR A 18 14.47 36.06 -1.79
N GLN A 19 15.62 36.15 -2.45
CA GLN A 19 15.68 36.51 -3.86
C GLN A 19 15.32 35.30 -4.72
N VAL A 20 14.23 35.39 -5.49
CA VAL A 20 13.78 34.32 -6.39
C VAL A 20 14.79 34.15 -7.52
N VAL A 21 15.20 32.90 -7.75
CA VAL A 21 16.15 32.51 -8.80
C VAL A 21 15.40 31.91 -9.99
N GLN A 22 14.56 30.90 -9.75
CA GLN A 22 13.78 30.22 -10.79
C GLN A 22 12.57 29.47 -10.22
N GLU A 23 11.57 29.21 -11.06
CA GLU A 23 10.48 28.28 -10.75
C GLU A 23 11.01 26.83 -10.81
N LEU A 24 10.70 26.03 -9.78
CA LEU A 24 11.04 24.61 -9.73
C LEU A 24 9.86 23.71 -10.12
N GLY A 25 8.64 24.17 -9.87
CA GLY A 25 7.43 23.47 -10.26
C GLY A 25 6.17 24.21 -9.84
N ARG A 26 5.05 23.82 -10.44
CA ARG A 26 3.72 24.39 -10.20
C ARG A 26 2.69 23.28 -10.14
N GLY A 27 1.80 23.35 -9.16
CA GLY A 27 0.72 22.39 -8.95
C GLY A 27 -0.56 23.08 -8.46
N GLY A 28 -1.58 22.28 -8.14
CA GLY A 28 -2.90 22.79 -7.75
C GLY A 28 -2.91 23.65 -6.48
N MET A 29 -1.89 23.53 -5.61
CA MET A 29 -1.77 24.27 -4.34
C MET A 29 -0.81 25.47 -4.42
N GLY A 30 -0.25 25.75 -5.61
CA GLY A 30 0.62 26.91 -5.84
C GLY A 30 1.95 26.56 -6.52
N ILE A 31 2.97 27.38 -6.28
CA ILE A 31 4.25 27.37 -7.00
C ILE A 31 5.40 27.12 -6.03
N VAL A 32 6.39 26.34 -6.44
CA VAL A 32 7.65 26.17 -5.69
C VAL A 32 8.77 26.87 -6.43
N TRP A 33 9.47 27.75 -5.71
CA TRP A 33 10.57 28.56 -6.21
C TRP A 33 11.89 28.11 -5.61
N ARG A 34 12.97 28.18 -6.38
CA ARG A 34 14.34 28.24 -5.86
C ARG A 34 14.64 29.68 -5.53
N ALA A 35 15.12 29.95 -4.33
CA ALA A 35 15.51 31.28 -3.90
C ALA A 35 16.86 31.28 -3.18
N TRP A 36 17.53 32.42 -3.19
CA TRP A 36 18.72 32.69 -2.40
C TRP A 36 18.32 33.47 -1.14
N ASP A 37 18.60 32.91 0.03
CA ASP A 37 18.47 33.60 1.31
C ASP A 37 19.64 34.59 1.45
N GLN A 38 19.36 35.88 1.27
CA GLN A 38 20.38 36.93 1.27
C GLN A 38 21.01 37.19 2.64
N VAL A 39 20.37 36.74 3.73
CA VAL A 39 20.86 36.96 5.10
C VAL A 39 21.76 35.81 5.55
N ILE A 40 21.31 34.56 5.38
CA ILE A 40 22.09 33.37 5.78
C ILE A 40 23.11 32.99 4.70
N GLY A 41 22.88 33.35 3.43
CA GLY A 41 23.78 33.05 2.32
C GLY A 41 23.67 31.60 1.84
N ARG A 42 22.45 31.10 1.62
CA ARG A 42 22.19 29.74 1.13
C ARG A 42 21.00 29.66 0.19
N GLU A 43 20.92 28.58 -0.59
CA GLU A 43 19.74 28.28 -1.39
C GLU A 43 18.63 27.62 -0.57
N VAL A 44 17.40 27.98 -0.88
CA VAL A 44 16.18 27.46 -0.25
C VAL A 44 15.12 27.17 -1.32
N ALA A 45 14.19 26.28 -0.98
CA ALA A 45 12.94 26.12 -1.71
C ALA A 45 11.84 26.94 -1.02
N ILE A 46 11.00 27.64 -1.78
CA ILE A 46 9.88 28.43 -1.25
C ILE A 46 8.60 27.99 -1.92
N LYS A 47 7.68 27.42 -1.14
CA LYS A 47 6.33 27.07 -1.61
C LYS A 47 5.40 28.25 -1.38
N GLU A 48 5.02 28.89 -2.47
CA GLU A 48 3.98 29.92 -2.54
C GLU A 48 2.61 29.24 -2.59
N LEU A 49 1.77 29.47 -1.59
CA LEU A 49 0.44 28.86 -1.51
C LEU A 49 -0.60 29.77 -2.17
N HIS A 50 -1.36 29.20 -3.11
CA HIS A 50 -2.50 29.90 -3.71
C HIS A 50 -3.81 29.36 -3.15
N LEU A 51 -4.62 30.26 -2.60
CA LEU A 51 -6.00 29.96 -2.23
C LEU A 51 -6.86 29.91 -3.51
N PRO A 52 -7.85 29.01 -3.59
CA PRO A 52 -8.82 29.00 -4.68
C PRO A 52 -9.54 30.35 -4.82
N ASP A 53 -9.80 30.76 -6.07
CA ASP A 53 -10.56 31.98 -6.35
C ASP A 53 -11.98 31.87 -5.78
N GLY A 54 -12.48 32.95 -5.17
CA GLY A 54 -13.85 33.03 -4.63
C GLY A 54 -14.02 32.68 -3.14
N VAL A 55 -12.96 32.28 -2.42
CA VAL A 55 -13.02 32.07 -0.95
C VAL A 55 -13.19 33.40 -0.20
N PRO A 56 -14.21 33.56 0.68
CA PRO A 56 -14.42 34.76 1.50
C PRO A 56 -13.22 35.11 2.38
N LEU A 57 -12.98 36.41 2.61
CA LEU A 57 -11.83 36.90 3.40
C LEU A 57 -11.71 36.24 4.79
N ALA A 58 -12.83 36.06 5.49
CA ALA A 58 -12.83 35.42 6.81
C ALA A 58 -12.36 33.95 6.78
N GLU A 59 -12.66 33.22 5.72
CA GLU A 59 -12.19 31.83 5.54
C GLU A 59 -10.71 31.78 5.16
N ARG A 60 -10.21 32.81 4.47
CA ARG A 60 -8.77 32.96 4.17
C ARG A 60 -7.95 33.15 5.44
N GLU A 61 -8.39 34.01 6.35
CA GLU A 61 -7.68 34.25 7.63
C GLU A 61 -7.60 32.97 8.49
N VAL A 62 -8.68 32.20 8.55
CA VAL A 62 -8.71 30.91 9.25
C VAL A 62 -7.75 29.90 8.60
N PHE A 63 -7.68 29.87 7.27
CA PHE A 63 -6.75 29.03 6.54
C PHE A 63 -5.30 29.43 6.82
N GLU A 64 -4.95 30.71 6.68
CA GLU A 64 -3.60 31.21 6.94
C GLU A 64 -3.15 30.90 8.38
N ALA A 65 -4.03 31.11 9.36
CA ALA A 65 -3.75 30.78 10.76
C ALA A 65 -3.46 29.29 10.96
N ARG A 66 -4.20 28.41 10.27
CA ARG A 66 -3.99 26.96 10.34
C ARG A 66 -2.71 26.52 9.63
N VAL A 67 -2.43 27.04 8.44
CA VAL A 67 -1.18 26.83 7.71
C VAL A 67 0.02 27.23 8.57
N LEU A 68 -0.02 28.42 9.17
CA LEU A 68 1.04 28.92 10.05
C LEU A 68 1.24 28.00 11.26
N ARG A 69 0.15 27.49 11.86
CA ARG A 69 0.23 26.55 13.00
C ARG A 69 0.85 25.21 12.58
N GLU A 70 0.41 24.62 11.48
CA GLU A 70 0.92 23.34 10.99
C GLU A 70 2.39 23.47 10.56
N ALA A 71 2.75 24.53 9.83
CA ALA A 71 4.12 24.79 9.40
C ALA A 71 5.08 25.06 10.57
N ARG A 72 4.65 25.78 11.63
CA ARG A 72 5.45 25.94 12.86
C ARG A 72 5.69 24.62 13.59
N THR A 73 4.70 23.72 13.57
CA THR A 73 4.84 22.40 14.19
C THR A 73 5.78 21.54 13.34
N ALA A 74 5.65 21.59 12.02
CA ALA A 74 6.54 20.88 11.08
C ALA A 74 8.00 21.37 11.18
N GLY A 75 8.23 22.68 11.37
CA GLY A 75 9.57 23.25 11.56
C GLY A 75 10.27 22.82 12.86
N ARG A 76 9.56 22.17 13.79
CA ARG A 76 10.15 21.57 15.00
C ARG A 76 10.49 20.09 14.84
N LEU A 77 10.10 19.47 13.73
CA LEU A 77 10.45 18.07 13.47
C LEU A 77 11.94 17.98 13.20
N ASN A 78 12.61 17.10 13.94
CA ASN A 78 14.04 16.84 13.79
C ASN A 78 14.24 15.36 13.44
N ASP A 79 14.01 15.03 12.18
CA ASP A 79 14.27 13.70 11.60
C ASP A 79 15.01 13.88 10.26
N PRO A 80 16.10 13.13 10.00
CA PRO A 80 16.89 13.29 8.77
C PRO A 80 16.09 12.98 7.49
N ALA A 81 15.02 12.20 7.59
CA ALA A 81 14.11 11.86 6.51
C ALA A 81 12.93 12.83 6.37
N VAL A 82 12.91 13.97 7.08
CA VAL A 82 11.96 15.06 6.89
C VAL A 82 12.64 16.24 6.17
N VAL A 83 11.91 16.90 5.26
CA VAL A 83 12.35 18.19 4.71
C VAL A 83 12.20 19.27 5.77
N THR A 84 13.30 19.98 6.04
CA THR A 84 13.33 20.99 7.10
C THR A 84 12.57 22.24 6.66
N VAL A 85 11.59 22.68 7.45
CA VAL A 85 10.96 24.00 7.28
C VAL A 85 11.82 25.04 8.01
N HIS A 86 12.28 26.05 7.30
CA HIS A 86 13.15 27.10 7.82
C HIS A 86 12.40 28.33 8.28
N ASP A 87 11.32 28.69 7.59
CA ASP A 87 10.57 29.92 7.84
C ASP A 87 9.16 29.86 7.26
N VAL A 88 8.27 30.73 7.72
CA VAL A 88 6.93 30.92 7.15
C VAL A 88 6.62 32.41 7.11
N LEU A 89 6.27 32.90 5.93
CA LEU A 89 6.04 34.32 5.67
C LEU A 89 4.61 34.52 5.16
N ALA A 90 4.02 35.67 5.50
CA ALA A 90 2.79 36.15 4.89
C ALA A 90 3.07 37.53 4.29
N GLU A 91 2.87 37.68 2.99
CA GLU A 91 3.09 38.94 2.27
C GLU A 91 1.97 39.13 1.24
N SER A 92 1.32 40.30 1.27
CA SER A 92 0.25 40.67 0.32
C SER A 92 -0.88 39.63 0.19
N GLY A 93 -1.28 39.01 1.32
CA GLY A 93 -2.33 37.98 1.35
C GLY A 93 -1.94 36.65 0.72
N THR A 94 -0.63 36.40 0.57
CA THR A 94 -0.07 35.13 0.12
C THR A 94 0.83 34.55 1.21
N THR A 95 0.68 33.26 1.49
CA THR A 95 1.53 32.55 2.44
C THR A 95 2.65 31.82 1.72
N TYR A 96 3.86 31.96 2.24
CA TYR A 96 5.07 31.32 1.72
C TYR A 96 5.69 30.42 2.80
N ILE A 97 6.00 29.18 2.44
CA ILE A 97 6.72 28.24 3.30
C ILE A 97 8.14 28.11 2.76
N VAL A 98 9.12 28.55 3.55
CA VAL A 98 10.55 28.44 3.21
C VAL A 98 11.08 27.13 3.78
N MET A 99 11.71 26.32 2.94
CA MET A 99 12.18 24.99 3.30
C MET A 99 13.55 24.70 2.70
N GLU A 100 14.17 23.63 3.20
CA GLU A 100 15.41 23.07 2.67
C GLU A 100 15.28 22.78 1.17
N LEU A 101 16.24 23.26 0.37
CA LEU A 101 16.34 22.88 -1.03
C LEU A 101 16.99 21.50 -1.16
N VAL A 102 16.18 20.47 -1.42
CA VAL A 102 16.70 19.10 -1.57
C VAL A 102 17.13 18.87 -3.02
N GLN A 103 18.42 18.53 -3.20
CA GLN A 103 19.00 18.14 -4.48
C GLN A 103 18.77 16.63 -4.72
N ALA A 104 17.53 16.27 -5.03
CA ALA A 104 17.12 14.89 -5.28
C ALA A 104 15.93 14.87 -6.25
N VAL A 105 15.78 13.76 -6.96
CA VAL A 105 14.57 13.47 -7.74
C VAL A 105 13.46 12.95 -6.85
N THR A 106 12.21 13.03 -7.30
CA THR A 106 11.11 12.33 -6.62
C THR A 106 11.21 10.82 -6.84
N LEU A 107 10.63 10.02 -5.96
CA LEU A 107 10.53 8.57 -6.14
C LEU A 107 9.75 8.24 -7.42
N SER A 108 8.71 9.04 -7.75
CA SER A 108 7.98 8.90 -9.01
C SER A 108 8.90 9.02 -10.22
N ASP A 109 9.72 10.07 -10.28
CA ASP A 109 10.67 10.29 -11.37
C ASP A 109 11.76 9.21 -11.39
N TYR A 110 12.21 8.78 -10.21
CA TYR A 110 13.20 7.73 -10.08
C TYR A 110 12.72 6.41 -10.69
N ILE A 111 11.53 5.95 -10.29
CA ILE A 111 10.96 4.71 -10.82
C ILE A 111 10.67 4.82 -12.32
N ALA A 112 10.21 5.98 -12.79
CA ALA A 112 9.97 6.20 -14.21
C ALA A 112 11.26 6.13 -15.05
N GLN A 113 12.38 6.60 -14.50
CA GLN A 113 13.66 6.65 -15.21
C GLN A 113 14.46 5.33 -15.09
N TRP A 114 14.47 4.70 -13.92
CA TRP A 114 15.35 3.55 -13.63
C TRP A 114 14.60 2.24 -13.31
N GLY A 115 13.27 2.28 -13.22
CA GLY A 115 12.43 1.12 -12.94
C GLY A 115 12.26 0.84 -11.43
N PRO A 116 11.59 -0.28 -11.09
CA PRO A 116 11.28 -0.65 -9.70
C PRO A 116 12.52 -0.84 -8.83
N LEU A 117 12.39 -0.53 -7.53
CA LEU A 117 13.42 -0.80 -6.53
C LEU A 117 13.54 -2.30 -6.24
N ARG A 118 14.75 -2.74 -5.90
CA ARG A 118 14.95 -4.07 -5.29
C ARG A 118 14.35 -4.11 -3.88
N PRO A 119 13.93 -5.29 -3.39
CA PRO A 119 13.31 -5.44 -2.07
C PRO A 119 14.09 -4.80 -0.92
N GLU A 120 15.43 -4.90 -0.94
CA GLU A 120 16.30 -4.33 0.09
C GLU A 120 16.27 -2.79 0.06
N GLN A 121 16.32 -2.20 -1.14
CA GLN A 121 16.24 -0.75 -1.32
C GLN A 121 14.86 -0.21 -0.91
N ALA A 122 13.79 -0.97 -1.19
CA ALA A 122 12.44 -0.63 -0.77
C ALA A 122 12.26 -0.77 0.75
N ALA A 123 12.91 -1.74 1.40
CA ALA A 123 12.92 -1.85 2.85
C ALA A 123 13.65 -0.67 3.51
N ASP A 124 14.79 -0.24 2.97
CA ASP A 124 15.51 0.95 3.45
C ASP A 124 14.71 2.24 3.26
N LEU A 125 14.02 2.37 2.12
CA LEU A 125 13.07 3.45 1.86
C LEU A 125 11.95 3.43 2.91
N ALA A 126 11.33 2.27 3.15
CA ALA A 126 10.26 2.10 4.12
C ALA A 126 10.69 2.51 5.54
N ARG A 127 11.89 2.11 6.00
CA ARG A 127 12.41 2.49 7.32
C ARG A 127 12.51 4.00 7.49
N LYS A 128 13.07 4.69 6.49
CA LYS A 128 13.30 6.14 6.54
C LYS A 128 11.98 6.92 6.49
N VAL A 129 11.07 6.54 5.58
CA VAL A 129 9.75 7.18 5.51
C VAL A 129 8.92 6.89 6.77
N LEU A 130 8.98 5.68 7.31
CA LEU A 130 8.31 5.33 8.56
C LEU A 130 8.85 6.16 9.74
N SER A 131 10.17 6.36 9.84
CA SER A 131 10.78 7.23 10.87
C SER A 131 10.23 8.66 10.79
N ALA A 132 10.20 9.23 9.58
CA ALA A 132 9.65 10.56 9.34
C ALA A 132 8.18 10.68 9.73
N LEU A 133 7.35 9.68 9.38
CA LEU A 133 5.94 9.65 9.73
C LEU A 133 5.73 9.54 11.25
N GLU A 134 6.45 8.64 11.93
CA GLU A 134 6.33 8.50 13.37
C GLU A 134 6.77 9.75 14.13
N ALA A 135 7.85 10.40 13.69
CA ALA A 135 8.31 11.68 14.25
C ALA A 135 7.22 12.76 14.12
N ALA A 136 6.56 12.83 12.96
CA ALA A 136 5.45 13.74 12.74
C ALA A 136 4.22 13.40 13.58
N HIS A 137 3.83 12.11 13.64
CA HIS A 137 2.69 11.64 14.42
C HIS A 137 2.89 11.91 15.92
N ALA A 138 4.10 11.72 16.44
CA ALA A 138 4.45 12.05 17.83
C ALA A 138 4.32 13.55 18.14
N ALA A 139 4.51 14.41 17.13
CA ALA A 139 4.28 15.85 17.23
C ALA A 139 2.81 16.26 16.97
N GLY A 140 1.91 15.31 16.75
CA GLY A 140 0.49 15.55 16.47
C GLY A 140 0.20 16.00 15.03
N ILE A 141 1.12 15.76 14.09
CA ILE A 141 0.95 16.09 12.67
C ILE A 141 0.64 14.81 11.90
N VAL A 142 -0.43 14.80 11.12
CA VAL A 142 -0.72 13.77 10.10
C VAL A 142 -0.32 14.33 8.73
N HIS A 143 0.36 13.54 7.90
CA HIS A 143 0.88 13.99 6.61
C HIS A 143 -0.22 14.19 5.56
N ARG A 144 -1.22 13.29 5.49
CA ARG A 144 -2.40 13.34 4.60
C ARG A 144 -2.15 13.04 3.10
N ASP A 145 -0.91 13.11 2.63
CA ASP A 145 -0.55 13.05 1.20
C ASP A 145 0.72 12.22 0.94
N VAL A 146 0.90 11.09 1.61
CA VAL A 146 2.07 10.24 1.35
C VAL A 146 1.92 9.61 -0.04
N LYS A 147 2.84 9.92 -0.96
CA LYS A 147 2.85 9.39 -2.34
C LYS A 147 4.24 9.49 -2.96
N PRO A 148 4.53 8.78 -4.07
CA PRO A 148 5.85 8.79 -4.69
C PRO A 148 6.39 10.17 -5.07
N SER A 149 5.52 11.12 -5.43
CA SER A 149 5.95 12.49 -5.76
C SER A 149 6.33 13.35 -4.55
N ASN A 150 5.96 12.94 -3.34
CA ASN A 150 6.31 13.64 -2.09
C ASN A 150 7.48 12.99 -1.35
N ILE A 151 8.10 11.95 -1.95
CA ILE A 151 9.30 11.31 -1.41
C ILE A 151 10.45 11.61 -2.36
N MET A 152 11.51 12.21 -1.84
CA MET A 152 12.71 12.56 -2.59
C MET A 152 13.82 11.56 -2.30
N VAL A 153 14.53 11.11 -3.34
CA VAL A 153 15.57 10.07 -3.25
C VAL A 153 16.86 10.51 -3.94
N ALA A 154 17.99 10.43 -3.23
CA ALA A 154 19.33 10.69 -3.78
C ALA A 154 20.43 10.05 -2.91
N ASP A 155 21.34 9.30 -3.51
CA ASP A 155 22.55 8.75 -2.85
C ASP A 155 22.25 8.08 -1.49
N GLY A 156 21.23 7.23 -1.45
CA GLY A 156 20.80 6.54 -0.22
C GLY A 156 20.07 7.43 0.80
N ARG A 157 19.95 8.73 0.57
CA ARG A 157 19.10 9.65 1.34
C ARG A 157 17.67 9.60 0.83
N VAL A 158 16.74 9.67 1.77
CA VAL A 158 15.29 9.70 1.54
C VAL A 158 14.75 10.86 2.36
N LYS A 159 13.96 11.75 1.74
CA LYS A 159 13.29 12.84 2.44
C LYS A 159 11.81 12.89 2.05
N LEU A 160 10.95 12.93 3.06
CA LEU A 160 9.52 13.16 2.93
C LEU A 160 9.25 14.66 2.98
N THR A 161 8.60 15.17 1.94
CA THR A 161 8.23 16.58 1.78
C THR A 161 6.72 16.76 1.83
N ASP A 162 6.25 18.01 1.88
CA ASP A 162 4.83 18.34 1.76
C ASP A 162 3.93 17.68 2.80
N PHE A 163 4.40 17.62 4.06
CA PHE A 163 3.52 17.40 5.21
C PHE A 163 2.33 18.33 5.07
N GLY A 164 1.11 17.79 5.19
CA GLY A 164 -0.19 18.31 4.71
C GLY A 164 -0.68 19.68 5.21
N ILE A 165 0.24 20.60 5.47
CA ILE A 165 0.10 22.03 5.72
C ILE A 165 -0.88 22.67 4.72
N ALA A 166 -0.84 22.24 3.45
CA ALA A 166 -1.73 22.76 2.39
C ALA A 166 -3.00 21.90 2.15
N GLN A 167 -3.01 20.63 2.54
CA GLN A 167 -4.12 19.69 2.28
C GLN A 167 -5.32 19.86 3.21
N THR A 168 -5.26 20.80 4.12
CA THR A 168 -6.38 21.23 4.95
C THR A 168 -7.61 21.66 4.12
N LEU A 169 -7.41 22.08 2.86
CA LEU A 169 -8.48 22.46 1.92
C LEU A 169 -9.12 21.27 1.18
N ASP A 170 -8.43 20.13 1.07
CA ASP A 170 -8.87 18.93 0.34
C ASP A 170 -9.68 17.95 1.22
N ASP A 171 -10.33 18.45 2.29
CA ASP A 171 -11.41 17.69 2.90
C ASP A 171 -12.48 17.48 1.81
N PRO A 172 -12.89 16.24 1.47
CA PRO A 172 -13.94 15.98 0.47
C PRO A 172 -15.23 16.79 0.68
N ARG A 173 -15.43 17.29 1.91
CA ARG A 173 -16.52 18.18 2.31
C ARG A 173 -16.43 19.60 1.74
N LEU A 174 -15.23 20.08 1.37
CA LEU A 174 -14.95 21.47 0.95
C LEU A 174 -14.87 21.67 -0.57
N THR A 175 -14.80 20.61 -1.38
CA THR A 175 -14.83 20.76 -2.84
C THR A 175 -16.27 21.05 -3.29
N THR A 176 -16.58 22.32 -3.57
CA THR A 176 -17.91 22.80 -4.02
C THR A 176 -18.45 22.06 -5.26
N SER A 177 -17.59 21.36 -6.01
CA SER A 177 -17.92 20.61 -7.23
C SER A 177 -18.00 19.09 -7.05
N GLY A 178 -17.76 18.55 -5.84
CA GLY A 178 -17.69 17.10 -5.61
C GLY A 178 -16.52 16.40 -6.33
N ALA A 179 -15.56 17.16 -6.85
CA ALA A 179 -14.38 16.62 -7.52
C ALA A 179 -13.24 16.40 -6.51
N ILE A 180 -12.82 15.15 -6.33
CA ILE A 180 -11.64 14.82 -5.51
C ILE A 180 -10.40 15.43 -6.16
N VAL A 181 -9.79 16.39 -5.47
CA VAL A 181 -8.49 16.97 -5.83
C VAL A 181 -7.39 16.06 -5.27
N GLY A 182 -6.48 15.59 -6.11
CA GLY A 182 -5.34 14.74 -5.72
C GLY A 182 -5.21 13.44 -6.52
N SER A 183 -4.35 12.54 -6.04
CA SER A 183 -4.14 11.21 -6.63
C SER A 183 -4.90 10.15 -5.81
N PRO A 184 -6.17 9.83 -6.15
CA PRO A 184 -7.03 8.98 -5.33
C PRO A 184 -6.44 7.58 -5.09
N SER A 185 -5.56 7.11 -5.98
CA SER A 185 -4.88 5.82 -5.88
C SER A 185 -3.95 5.68 -4.66
N PHE A 186 -3.58 6.79 -4.00
CA PHE A 186 -2.77 6.79 -2.77
C PHE A 186 -3.57 7.25 -1.53
N MET A 187 -4.87 7.51 -1.68
CA MET A 187 -5.74 7.94 -0.57
C MET A 187 -6.33 6.73 0.16
N ALA A 188 -6.26 6.73 1.50
CA ALA A 188 -6.77 5.62 2.30
C ALA A 188 -8.31 5.42 2.16
N PRO A 189 -8.84 4.18 2.26
CA PRO A 189 -10.27 3.89 2.09
C PRO A 189 -11.17 4.67 3.05
N GLU A 190 -10.76 4.85 4.31
CA GLU A 190 -11.51 5.61 5.30
C GLU A 190 -11.62 7.11 4.94
N ARG A 191 -10.60 7.67 4.28
CA ARG A 191 -10.60 9.06 3.79
C ARG A 191 -11.61 9.24 2.67
N ILE A 192 -11.69 8.28 1.76
CA ILE A 192 -12.70 8.27 0.68
C ILE A 192 -14.11 8.18 1.26
N LYS A 193 -14.28 7.45 2.37
CA LYS A 193 -15.55 7.36 3.12
C LYS A 193 -15.87 8.62 3.95
N GLY A 194 -15.00 9.65 3.94
CA GLY A 194 -15.22 10.92 4.62
C GLY A 194 -14.74 10.99 6.07
N ALA A 195 -13.96 10.00 6.54
CA ALA A 195 -13.30 10.08 7.83
C ALA A 195 -12.13 11.08 7.80
N ASP A 196 -11.79 11.61 8.97
CA ASP A 196 -10.65 12.50 9.11
C ASP A 196 -9.34 11.71 8.93
N ALA A 197 -8.30 12.37 8.41
CA ALA A 197 -6.99 11.76 8.24
C ALA A 197 -6.39 11.40 9.60
N SER A 198 -5.80 10.21 9.68
CA SER A 198 -5.18 9.68 10.90
C SER A 198 -3.77 9.14 10.60
N PRO A 199 -2.97 8.87 11.65
CA PRO A 199 -1.71 8.15 11.48
C PRO A 199 -1.84 6.85 10.68
N ALA A 200 -2.94 6.11 10.88
CA ALA A 200 -3.21 4.89 10.12
C ALA A 200 -3.44 5.18 8.63
N SER A 201 -4.02 6.32 8.28
CA SER A 201 -4.24 6.73 6.88
C SER A 201 -2.92 6.98 6.16
N ASP A 202 -1.95 7.64 6.81
CA ASP A 202 -0.61 7.83 6.26
C ASP A 202 0.12 6.50 6.03
N LEU A 203 -0.07 5.53 6.93
CA LEU A 203 0.51 4.19 6.81
C LEU A 203 -0.07 3.42 5.62
N TRP A 204 -1.37 3.56 5.33
CA TRP A 204 -1.96 2.99 4.12
C TRP A 204 -1.38 3.61 2.86
N SER A 205 -1.24 4.93 2.83
CA SER A 205 -0.63 5.68 1.73
C SER A 205 0.85 5.32 1.53
N LEU A 206 1.59 5.04 2.62
CA LEU A 206 2.92 4.43 2.57
C LEU A 206 2.88 3.05 1.91
N GLY A 207 1.93 2.19 2.27
CA GLY A 207 1.73 0.87 1.64
C GLY A 207 1.55 0.97 0.12
N ALA A 208 0.70 1.88 -0.34
CA ALA A 208 0.46 2.12 -1.78
C ALA A 208 1.71 2.66 -2.48
N THR A 209 2.48 3.51 -1.79
CA THR A 209 3.76 4.04 -2.29
C THR A 209 4.83 2.96 -2.42
N LEU A 210 4.94 2.08 -1.42
CA LEU A 210 5.89 0.96 -1.44
C LEU A 210 5.52 -0.08 -2.51
N PHE A 211 4.23 -0.33 -2.72
CA PHE A 211 3.75 -1.13 -3.85
C PHE A 211 4.27 -0.56 -5.17
N PHE A 212 4.02 0.74 -5.42
CA PHE A 212 4.52 1.41 -6.62
C PHE A 212 6.04 1.31 -6.75
N ALA A 213 6.77 1.44 -5.63
CA ALA A 213 8.23 1.37 -5.64
C ALA A 213 8.76 -0.01 -6.07
N VAL A 214 8.11 -1.11 -5.68
CA VAL A 214 8.60 -2.49 -5.98
C VAL A 214 7.99 -3.09 -7.25
N GLU A 215 6.83 -2.60 -7.67
CA GLU A 215 6.10 -3.09 -8.85
C GLU A 215 6.30 -2.20 -10.08
N GLY A 216 6.54 -0.90 -9.89
CA GLY A 216 6.66 0.08 -10.97
C GLY A 216 5.33 0.59 -11.54
N TRP A 217 4.20 0.20 -10.96
CA TRP A 217 2.86 0.61 -11.36
C TRP A 217 1.96 0.85 -10.14
N VAL A 218 0.89 1.62 -10.33
CA VAL A 218 0.02 2.08 -9.22
C VAL A 218 -1.08 1.05 -8.93
N PRO A 219 -1.23 0.57 -7.68
CA PRO A 219 -2.03 -0.62 -7.36
C PRO A 219 -3.51 -0.51 -7.77
N PHE A 220 -4.12 0.64 -7.49
CA PHE A 220 -5.56 0.84 -7.63
C PHE A 220 -5.95 1.69 -8.84
N GLU A 221 -4.99 2.12 -9.67
CA GLU A 221 -5.29 3.01 -10.78
C GLU A 221 -6.13 2.30 -11.85
N ARG A 222 -7.22 2.95 -12.26
CA ARG A 222 -8.13 2.48 -13.31
C ARG A 222 -8.38 3.60 -14.32
N GLN A 223 -9.09 3.29 -15.41
CA GLN A 223 -9.37 4.26 -16.48
C GLN A 223 -10.22 5.45 -16.04
N THR A 224 -11.02 5.31 -14.98
CA THR A 224 -11.87 6.39 -14.46
C THR A 224 -11.64 6.59 -12.96
N THR A 225 -11.88 7.81 -12.49
CA THR A 225 -11.81 8.15 -11.05
C THR A 225 -12.75 7.27 -10.25
N ALA A 226 -14.00 7.07 -10.70
CA ALA A 226 -14.97 6.22 -10.01
C ALA A 226 -14.49 4.76 -9.90
N ALA A 227 -13.90 4.20 -10.96
CA ALA A 227 -13.35 2.84 -10.91
C ALA A 227 -12.12 2.76 -9.99
N THR A 228 -11.29 3.80 -9.95
CA THR A 228 -10.13 3.88 -9.04
C THR A 228 -10.60 3.92 -7.58
N LEU A 229 -11.60 4.73 -7.25
CA LEU A 229 -12.18 4.76 -5.90
C LEU A 229 -12.80 3.42 -5.52
N HIS A 230 -13.54 2.78 -6.44
CA HIS A 230 -14.07 1.44 -6.23
C HIS A 230 -12.95 0.44 -5.92
N ALA A 231 -11.84 0.48 -6.67
CA ALA A 231 -10.70 -0.39 -6.46
C ALA A 231 -10.06 -0.16 -5.09
N VAL A 232 -9.82 1.10 -4.70
CA VAL A 232 -9.29 1.42 -3.37
C VAL A 232 -10.20 0.91 -2.24
N LEU A 233 -11.53 1.02 -2.42
CA LEU A 233 -12.49 0.66 -1.38
C LEU A 233 -12.71 -0.85 -1.23
N ASN A 234 -12.54 -1.63 -2.31
CA ASN A 234 -13.02 -3.02 -2.37
C ASN A 234 -11.97 -4.05 -2.81
N GLU A 235 -10.81 -3.63 -3.33
CA GLU A 235 -9.79 -4.54 -3.84
C GLU A 235 -8.58 -4.61 -2.93
N MET A 236 -7.89 -5.75 -2.94
CA MET A 236 -6.58 -5.91 -2.30
C MET A 236 -5.53 -6.12 -3.40
N PRO A 237 -4.55 -5.21 -3.53
CA PRO A 237 -3.62 -5.25 -4.63
C PRO A 237 -2.64 -6.42 -4.45
N GLN A 238 -2.34 -7.08 -5.56
CA GLN A 238 -1.51 -8.28 -5.58
C GLN A 238 -0.12 -7.91 -6.08
N LEU A 239 0.90 -8.33 -5.33
CA LEU A 239 2.30 -8.20 -5.75
C LEU A 239 2.60 -9.22 -6.85
N SER A 240 3.28 -8.81 -7.91
CA SER A 240 3.58 -9.70 -9.04
C SER A 240 4.70 -10.69 -8.75
N ARG A 241 5.50 -10.43 -7.71
CA ARG A 241 6.68 -11.22 -7.32
C ARG A 241 6.77 -11.37 -5.79
N PRO A 242 7.45 -12.42 -5.29
CA PRO A 242 7.79 -12.50 -3.87
C PRO A 242 8.80 -11.39 -3.53
N HIS A 243 8.40 -10.47 -2.66
CA HIS A 243 9.27 -9.40 -2.16
C HIS A 243 9.72 -9.63 -0.71
N GLY A 244 9.55 -10.84 -0.18
CA GLY A 244 9.93 -11.18 1.19
C GLY A 244 9.29 -10.26 2.24
N VAL A 245 10.11 -9.70 3.13
CA VAL A 245 9.65 -8.83 4.22
C VAL A 245 8.91 -7.60 3.70
N ILE A 246 9.40 -6.93 2.65
CA ILE A 246 8.74 -5.73 2.16
C ILE A 246 7.36 -6.06 1.55
N GLY A 247 7.20 -7.25 0.98
CA GLY A 247 5.89 -7.73 0.52
C GLY A 247 4.88 -7.85 1.66
N SER A 248 5.31 -8.43 2.79
CA SER A 248 4.46 -8.54 4.00
C SER A 248 4.09 -7.18 4.58
N VAL A 249 5.04 -6.24 4.59
CA VAL A 249 4.80 -4.85 5.00
C VAL A 249 3.75 -4.19 4.10
N ILE A 250 3.91 -4.29 2.78
CA ILE A 250 2.95 -3.72 1.81
C ILE A 250 1.55 -4.28 2.03
N THR A 251 1.41 -5.61 2.13
CA THR A 251 0.11 -6.25 2.33
C THR A 251 -0.54 -5.83 3.65
N GLY A 252 0.22 -5.79 4.76
CA GLY A 252 -0.31 -5.39 6.06
C GLY A 252 -0.67 -3.90 6.16
N LEU A 253 0.04 -3.03 5.42
CA LEU A 253 -0.27 -1.61 5.32
C LEU A 253 -1.51 -1.34 4.45
N LEU A 254 -1.76 -2.17 3.44
CA LEU A 254 -2.88 -2.00 2.51
C LEU A 254 -4.20 -2.64 2.98
N ILE A 255 -4.27 -3.07 4.24
CA ILE A 255 -5.52 -3.50 4.87
C ILE A 255 -6.49 -2.32 4.96
N GLY A 256 -7.72 -2.53 4.46
CA GLY A 256 -8.74 -1.49 4.34
C GLY A 256 -9.28 -0.96 5.66
N ASP A 257 -9.50 -1.82 6.67
CA ASP A 257 -9.90 -1.37 8.03
C ASP A 257 -8.67 -0.81 8.78
N PRO A 258 -8.66 0.49 9.17
CA PRO A 258 -7.56 1.10 9.90
C PRO A 258 -7.20 0.39 11.21
N ARG A 259 -8.14 -0.32 11.83
CA ARG A 259 -7.93 -1.04 13.11
C ARG A 259 -7.23 -2.38 12.94
N ALA A 260 -7.34 -2.99 11.75
CA ALA A 260 -6.67 -4.24 11.41
C ALA A 260 -5.35 -4.01 10.64
N ARG A 261 -5.09 -2.77 10.21
CA ARG A 261 -3.89 -2.34 9.51
C ARG A 261 -2.66 -2.41 10.40
N PHE A 262 -1.51 -2.72 9.82
CA PHE A 262 -0.25 -2.68 10.57
C PHE A 262 0.04 -1.28 11.11
N THR A 263 0.43 -1.24 12.38
CA THR A 263 0.92 -0.06 13.09
C THR A 263 2.40 0.18 12.77
N GLY A 264 2.88 1.41 12.97
CA GLY A 264 4.29 1.76 12.80
C GLY A 264 5.25 0.81 13.54
N PRO A 265 5.02 0.51 14.84
CA PRO A 265 5.83 -0.47 15.57
C PRO A 265 5.85 -1.88 14.95
N GLN A 266 4.71 -2.37 14.45
CA GLN A 266 4.65 -3.67 13.77
C GLN A 266 5.44 -3.66 12.46
N VAL A 267 5.32 -2.60 11.67
CA VAL A 267 6.09 -2.43 10.43
C VAL A 267 7.58 -2.37 10.74
N ARG A 268 7.99 -1.60 11.75
CA ARG A 268 9.38 -1.51 12.18
C ARG A 268 9.94 -2.88 12.59
N ALA A 269 9.23 -3.61 13.44
CA ALA A 269 9.65 -4.94 13.87
C ALA A 269 9.82 -5.92 12.69
N LEU A 270 8.90 -5.87 11.72
CA LEU A 270 9.02 -6.66 10.49
C LEU A 270 10.24 -6.26 9.67
N LEU A 271 10.44 -4.96 9.44
CA LEU A 271 11.61 -4.47 8.73
C LEU A 271 12.89 -4.90 9.45
N ASP A 272 12.99 -4.74 10.77
CA ASP A 272 14.14 -5.12 11.61
C ASP A 272 14.43 -6.62 11.59
N SER A 273 13.43 -7.47 11.35
CA SER A 273 13.61 -8.92 11.20
C SER A 273 14.26 -9.35 9.88
N ALA A 274 14.33 -8.45 8.89
CA ALA A 274 15.03 -8.72 7.65
C ALA A 274 16.55 -8.77 7.92
N PRO A 275 17.27 -9.80 7.45
CA PRO A 275 18.73 -9.82 7.57
C PRO A 275 19.29 -8.56 6.92
N ALA A 276 20.17 -7.85 7.64
CA ALA A 276 20.88 -6.71 7.08
C ALA A 276 21.73 -7.21 5.91
N SER A 277 21.23 -7.04 4.68
CA SER A 277 22.06 -7.20 3.49
C SER A 277 23.21 -6.20 3.61
N GLY A 278 24.43 -6.69 3.36
CA GLY A 278 25.67 -5.91 3.47
C GLY A 278 25.54 -4.53 2.81
N ALA A 279 26.27 -3.56 3.37
CA ALA A 279 26.24 -2.16 3.01
C ALA A 279 25.99 -1.94 1.51
N PRO A 280 25.06 -1.03 1.13
CA PRO A 280 24.78 -0.79 -0.28
C PRO A 280 26.10 -0.42 -0.98
N GLU A 281 26.47 -1.16 -2.03
CA GLU A 281 27.44 -0.64 -2.98
C GLU A 281 26.93 0.72 -3.45
N PRO A 282 27.75 1.78 -3.43
CA PRO A 282 27.34 3.08 -3.89
C PRO A 282 27.09 3.01 -5.40
N THR A 283 25.84 2.76 -5.78
CA THR A 283 25.38 3.03 -7.14
C THR A 283 25.32 4.55 -7.28
N THR A 284 26.43 5.13 -7.74
CA THR A 284 26.48 6.53 -8.15
C THR A 284 25.55 6.71 -9.35
N HIS A 285 24.34 7.19 -9.11
CA HIS A 285 23.40 7.62 -10.13
C HIS A 285 22.99 9.08 -9.88
N PRO A 286 22.81 9.87 -10.96
CA PRO A 286 23.17 11.29 -10.97
C PRO A 286 22.20 12.21 -10.22
N VAL A 287 22.75 13.36 -9.81
CA VAL A 287 22.07 14.55 -9.31
C VAL A 287 21.01 14.99 -10.33
N GLY A 288 19.73 14.77 -10.00
CA GLY A 288 18.62 15.38 -10.72
C GLY A 288 18.49 16.88 -10.40
N PRO A 289 17.74 17.65 -11.21
CA PRO A 289 17.45 19.05 -10.90
C PRO A 289 16.76 19.17 -9.53
N PRO A 290 17.06 20.21 -8.74
CA PRO A 290 16.60 20.33 -7.37
C PRO A 290 15.07 20.45 -7.27
N THR A 291 14.47 19.73 -6.31
CA THR A 291 13.07 19.82 -5.87
C THR A 291 12.05 20.07 -6.99
N ARG A 292 11.68 19.04 -7.75
CA ARG A 292 10.52 19.13 -8.66
C ARG A 292 9.24 18.74 -7.94
N VAL A 293 8.21 19.58 -8.05
CA VAL A 293 6.83 19.19 -7.74
C VAL A 293 6.33 18.33 -8.88
N ALA A 294 5.71 17.17 -8.60
CA ALA A 294 5.05 16.42 -9.65
C ALA A 294 3.96 17.28 -10.31
N GLN A 295 4.10 17.51 -11.61
CA GLN A 295 3.03 18.07 -12.42
C GLN A 295 1.86 17.09 -12.35
N GLY A 296 0.66 17.59 -12.04
CA GLY A 296 -0.56 16.78 -12.16
C GLY A 296 -0.58 16.15 -13.55
N ALA A 297 -0.61 14.82 -13.61
CA ALA A 297 -0.47 14.08 -14.85
C ALA A 297 -1.58 14.46 -15.84
N SER A 298 -1.27 15.34 -16.79
CA SER A 298 -2.06 15.45 -18.01
C SER A 298 -1.60 14.34 -18.94
N GLN A 299 -2.44 13.31 -19.05
CA GLN A 299 -2.20 12.12 -19.86
C GLN A 299 -2.04 12.51 -21.35
N GLN A 300 -0.81 12.46 -21.86
CA GLN A 300 -0.60 12.37 -23.29
C GLN A 300 -0.92 10.94 -23.75
N LYS A 301 -2.11 10.76 -24.34
CA LYS A 301 -2.50 9.55 -25.07
C LYS A 301 -1.44 9.21 -26.12
N ARG A 302 -0.77 8.07 -25.97
CA ARG A 302 -0.09 7.40 -27.08
C ARG A 302 -0.71 6.03 -27.31
N SER A 303 -1.22 5.86 -28.53
CA SER A 303 -1.97 4.70 -29.01
C SER A 303 -1.05 3.53 -29.39
N LYS A 304 -1.68 2.35 -29.26
CA LYS A 304 -1.26 0.95 -29.49
C LYS A 304 -0.34 0.69 -30.71
N ARG A 305 0.60 -0.27 -30.59
CA ARG A 305 0.46 -1.71 -31.01
C ARG A 305 1.79 -2.52 -30.95
N PRO A 306 1.73 -3.87 -31.01
CA PRO A 306 2.68 -4.80 -30.36
C PRO A 306 3.53 -5.66 -31.33
N TRP A 307 4.72 -6.11 -30.88
CA TRP A 307 5.51 -7.30 -31.30
C TRP A 307 6.84 -7.24 -30.51
N PHE A 308 7.46 -8.24 -29.85
CA PHE A 308 7.55 -9.68 -30.00
C PHE A 308 7.89 -10.32 -28.64
N ILE A 309 7.37 -11.52 -28.35
CA ILE A 309 7.96 -12.46 -27.37
C ILE A 309 8.13 -13.80 -28.08
N VAL A 310 9.35 -14.12 -28.50
CA VAL A 310 9.83 -15.50 -28.68
C VAL A 310 11.33 -15.48 -28.38
N ALA A 311 11.80 -16.49 -27.64
CA ALA A 311 13.21 -16.79 -27.32
C ALA A 311 13.80 -16.18 -26.03
N ALA A 312 13.25 -16.56 -24.87
CA ALA A 312 14.04 -16.65 -23.62
C ALA A 312 13.51 -17.68 -22.60
N VAL A 313 12.74 -18.68 -23.03
CA VAL A 313 12.13 -19.69 -22.13
C VAL A 313 12.99 -20.95 -21.97
N ALA A 314 13.99 -21.18 -22.81
CA ALA A 314 14.74 -22.45 -22.79
C ALA A 314 15.99 -22.48 -21.88
N ALA A 315 16.48 -21.35 -21.37
CA ALA A 315 17.77 -21.31 -20.67
C ALA A 315 17.69 -21.33 -19.12
N VAL A 316 16.51 -21.09 -18.53
CA VAL A 316 16.37 -21.02 -17.06
C VAL A 316 15.95 -22.36 -16.44
N VAL A 317 15.39 -23.27 -17.23
CA VAL A 317 14.91 -24.58 -16.75
C VAL A 317 16.07 -25.49 -16.30
N LEU A 318 17.28 -25.31 -16.82
CA LEU A 318 18.42 -26.19 -16.51
C LEU A 318 19.30 -25.73 -15.34
N PHE A 319 19.09 -24.55 -14.76
CA PHE A 319 19.88 -24.09 -13.60
C PHE A 319 19.14 -24.19 -12.26
N VAL A 320 17.82 -24.37 -12.25
CA VAL A 320 17.00 -24.51 -11.03
C VAL A 320 17.02 -25.95 -10.47
N ALA A 321 17.30 -26.95 -11.29
CA ALA A 321 17.36 -28.35 -10.86
C ALA A 321 18.52 -28.65 -9.88
N GLY A 322 19.59 -27.86 -9.89
CA GLY A 322 20.78 -28.11 -9.08
C GLY A 322 20.72 -27.60 -7.63
N VAL A 323 19.84 -26.66 -7.31
CA VAL A 323 19.86 -25.96 -6.00
C VAL A 323 18.66 -26.34 -5.10
N LEU A 324 17.63 -26.99 -5.64
CA LEU A 324 16.45 -27.43 -4.87
C LEU A 324 16.66 -28.69 -4.03
N ILE A 325 17.76 -29.42 -4.20
CA ILE A 325 18.06 -30.61 -3.39
C ILE A 325 18.75 -30.23 -2.05
N GLY A 326 19.32 -29.02 -1.94
CA GLY A 326 20.23 -28.66 -0.83
C GLY A 326 19.63 -27.96 0.39
N ARG A 327 18.39 -27.44 0.36
CA ARG A 327 17.86 -26.58 1.45
C ARG A 327 16.50 -26.97 2.03
N PHE A 328 15.91 -28.10 1.67
CA PHE A 328 14.69 -28.60 2.32
C PHE A 328 14.94 -29.46 3.56
N ALA A 329 16.20 -29.60 4.00
CA ALA A 329 16.58 -30.46 5.11
C ALA A 329 16.79 -29.73 6.47
N LEU A 330 16.60 -28.41 6.59
CA LEU A 330 17.10 -27.68 7.78
C LEU A 330 16.17 -26.71 8.55
N VAL A 331 14.89 -26.52 8.21
CA VAL A 331 13.95 -25.87 9.15
C VAL A 331 12.56 -26.51 9.01
N GLY A 332 12.15 -27.28 10.02
CA GLY A 332 10.82 -27.89 10.08
C GLY A 332 9.75 -26.86 10.42
N GLY A 333 8.89 -26.54 9.45
CA GLY A 333 7.65 -25.81 9.66
C GLY A 333 6.54 -26.76 10.09
N GLY A 334 6.17 -26.73 11.37
CA GLY A 334 4.96 -27.37 11.86
C GLY A 334 3.81 -26.38 11.87
N ALA A 335 2.61 -26.82 11.48
CA ALA A 335 1.37 -26.05 11.61
C ALA A 335 1.17 -25.57 13.07
N PRO A 336 0.51 -24.42 13.30
CA PRO A 336 0.21 -23.95 14.66
C PRO A 336 -0.58 -25.01 15.44
N ALA A 337 -0.39 -25.04 16.77
CA ALA A 337 -0.87 -26.13 17.63
C ALA A 337 -2.38 -26.42 17.57
N ALA A 338 -3.21 -25.52 17.02
CA ALA A 338 -4.66 -25.66 16.86
C ALA A 338 -5.11 -26.13 15.46
N MET A 339 -4.19 -26.24 14.49
CA MET A 339 -4.53 -26.61 13.11
C MET A 339 -4.53 -28.12 12.91
N ASP A 340 -5.55 -28.62 12.21
CA ASP A 340 -5.64 -29.99 11.67
C ASP A 340 -5.07 -30.07 10.25
N SER A 341 -4.80 -31.30 9.79
CA SER A 341 -4.28 -31.54 8.45
C SER A 341 -5.19 -30.95 7.38
N THR A 342 -4.57 -30.27 6.42
CA THR A 342 -5.25 -29.78 5.21
C THR A 342 -5.88 -30.94 4.44
N LEU A 343 -7.07 -30.74 3.91
CA LEU A 343 -7.80 -31.72 3.09
C LEU A 343 -8.00 -31.20 1.66
N VAL A 344 -7.92 -32.11 0.70
CA VAL A 344 -8.17 -31.82 -0.72
C VAL A 344 -9.63 -32.14 -1.06
N PHE A 345 -10.38 -31.18 -1.60
CA PHE A 345 -11.77 -31.38 -1.99
C PHE A 345 -11.96 -31.45 -3.51
N GLY A 346 -13.08 -32.04 -3.92
CA GLY A 346 -13.41 -32.31 -5.31
C GLY A 346 -12.84 -33.64 -5.78
N LYS A 347 -13.27 -34.05 -6.98
CA LYS A 347 -13.05 -35.40 -7.46
C LYS A 347 -11.59 -35.86 -7.35
N GLY A 348 -11.39 -37.02 -6.71
CA GLY A 348 -10.06 -37.61 -6.48
C GLY A 348 -9.25 -37.00 -5.33
N GLY A 349 -9.83 -36.11 -4.53
CA GLY A 349 -9.28 -35.63 -3.26
C GLY A 349 -9.78 -36.42 -2.04
N ASP A 350 -9.45 -35.94 -0.85
CA ASP A 350 -9.93 -36.47 0.43
C ASP A 350 -11.44 -36.29 0.62
N VAL A 351 -12.02 -35.23 0.05
CA VAL A 351 -13.45 -34.92 0.11
C VAL A 351 -14.01 -34.87 -1.32
N ASP A 352 -14.45 -36.01 -1.83
CA ASP A 352 -14.86 -36.18 -3.24
C ASP A 352 -16.08 -35.32 -3.60
N GLU A 353 -17.05 -35.23 -2.68
CA GLU A 353 -18.26 -34.41 -2.82
C GLU A 353 -18.22 -33.25 -1.82
N PHE A 354 -18.06 -32.04 -2.35
CA PHE A 354 -17.95 -30.80 -1.58
C PHE A 354 -18.85 -29.73 -2.20
N ASP A 355 -19.97 -29.46 -1.53
CA ASP A 355 -20.93 -28.44 -1.95
C ASP A 355 -21.52 -27.74 -0.72
N PRO A 356 -20.92 -26.64 -0.26
CA PRO A 356 -21.37 -25.96 0.94
C PRO A 356 -22.68 -25.15 0.77
N ASP A 357 -23.44 -25.29 -0.32
CA ASP A 357 -24.78 -24.67 -0.59
C ASP A 357 -24.94 -23.18 -0.20
N GLY A 358 -23.83 -22.43 -0.13
CA GLY A 358 -23.80 -21.03 0.31
C GLY A 358 -24.13 -20.78 1.79
N GLN A 359 -24.21 -21.82 2.62
CA GLN A 359 -24.34 -21.67 4.08
C GLN A 359 -23.00 -21.93 4.78
N ASP A 360 -22.73 -21.14 5.82
CA ASP A 360 -21.44 -21.15 6.50
C ASP A 360 -21.31 -22.27 7.56
N CYS A 361 -22.40 -22.92 7.99
CA CYS A 361 -22.36 -23.96 9.03
C CYS A 361 -22.93 -25.30 8.56
N GLY A 362 -22.45 -26.40 9.13
CA GLY A 362 -22.89 -27.74 8.72
C GLY A 362 -22.84 -28.83 9.77
N ILE A 363 -23.47 -29.96 9.41
CA ILE A 363 -23.67 -31.14 10.27
C ILE A 363 -22.84 -32.30 9.73
N GLY A 364 -22.14 -32.99 10.62
CA GLY A 364 -21.19 -34.05 10.30
C GLY A 364 -19.76 -33.53 10.24
N LYS A 365 -18.82 -34.32 10.78
CA LYS A 365 -17.41 -33.93 10.86
C LYS A 365 -16.76 -33.91 9.48
N ILE A 366 -15.89 -32.93 9.24
CA ILE A 366 -15.07 -32.87 8.04
C ILE A 366 -13.92 -33.86 8.20
N THR A 367 -14.02 -35.01 7.52
CA THR A 367 -13.02 -36.08 7.56
C THR A 367 -12.85 -36.72 6.19
N PRO A 368 -11.66 -37.26 5.85
CA PRO A 368 -11.44 -37.95 4.58
C PRO A 368 -12.50 -39.02 4.28
N GLY A 369 -12.97 -39.07 3.03
CA GLY A 369 -13.94 -40.03 2.53
C GLY A 369 -15.40 -39.75 2.93
N LYS A 370 -15.69 -38.63 3.60
CA LYS A 370 -17.05 -38.18 3.89
C LYS A 370 -17.41 -36.96 3.05
N PRO A 371 -18.63 -36.89 2.49
CA PRO A 371 -19.08 -35.71 1.76
C PRO A 371 -19.27 -34.53 2.71
N VAL A 372 -19.09 -33.32 2.20
CA VAL A 372 -19.40 -32.07 2.90
C VAL A 372 -20.47 -31.34 2.09
N ASN A 373 -21.73 -31.68 2.38
CA ASN A 373 -22.92 -31.22 1.65
C ASN A 373 -24.16 -30.99 2.55
N ASN A 374 -24.01 -31.12 3.87
CA ASN A 374 -25.12 -31.01 4.82
C ASN A 374 -24.97 -29.74 5.65
N THR A 375 -25.70 -28.70 5.26
CA THR A 375 -25.61 -27.36 5.86
C THR A 375 -26.73 -27.11 6.87
N THR A 376 -26.51 -26.18 7.79
CA THR A 376 -27.49 -25.76 8.79
C THR A 376 -27.26 -24.30 9.19
N SER A 377 -28.23 -23.69 9.87
CA SER A 377 -28.08 -22.34 10.39
C SER A 377 -27.00 -22.31 11.47
N CYS A 378 -26.12 -21.31 11.44
CA CYS A 378 -25.12 -21.09 12.48
C CYS A 378 -25.72 -20.72 13.85
N SER A 379 -27.04 -20.45 13.91
CA SER A 379 -27.77 -20.31 15.17
C SER A 379 -28.13 -21.65 15.83
N ASP A 380 -28.11 -22.74 15.07
CA ASP A 380 -28.45 -24.08 15.53
C ASP A 380 -27.17 -24.87 15.87
N PRO A 381 -27.24 -25.92 16.71
CA PRO A 381 -26.08 -26.74 17.03
C PRO A 381 -25.47 -27.43 15.81
N HIS A 382 -24.22 -27.10 15.48
CA HIS A 382 -23.51 -27.54 14.28
C HIS A 382 -22.13 -28.13 14.59
N ASP A 383 -21.59 -28.95 13.67
CA ASP A 383 -20.33 -29.67 13.85
C ASP A 383 -19.13 -28.87 13.32
N PHE A 384 -19.33 -28.03 12.31
CA PHE A 384 -18.29 -27.16 11.76
C PHE A 384 -18.86 -25.85 11.22
N GLU A 385 -17.99 -24.86 11.09
CA GLU A 385 -18.29 -23.54 10.53
C GLU A 385 -17.16 -23.09 9.58
N PHE A 386 -17.52 -22.65 8.38
CA PHE A 386 -16.64 -21.97 7.45
C PHE A 386 -16.48 -20.51 7.86
N TYR A 387 -15.29 -20.15 8.34
CA TYR A 387 -15.02 -18.79 8.80
C TYR A 387 -14.31 -17.93 7.76
N ALA A 388 -13.76 -18.50 6.69
CA ALA A 388 -13.19 -17.74 5.58
C ALA A 388 -13.18 -18.55 4.29
N SER A 389 -13.30 -17.86 3.16
CA SER A 389 -13.05 -18.43 1.83
C SER A 389 -12.45 -17.37 0.91
N GLY A 390 -11.63 -17.82 -0.03
CA GLY A 390 -10.99 -16.91 -0.97
C GLY A 390 -10.32 -17.66 -2.12
N ALA A 391 -10.22 -17.02 -3.29
CA ALA A 391 -9.51 -17.58 -4.43
C ALA A 391 -8.02 -17.73 -4.06
N ALA A 392 -7.45 -18.91 -4.29
CA ALA A 392 -6.00 -19.06 -4.24
C ALA A 392 -5.40 -18.31 -5.43
N PHE A 393 -4.65 -17.24 -5.14
CA PHE A 393 -3.94 -16.42 -6.11
C PHE A 393 -4.86 -15.69 -7.14
N SER A 394 -4.94 -14.35 -7.06
CA SER A 394 -5.66 -13.44 -7.97
C SER A 394 -7.21 -13.44 -7.93
N SER A 395 -7.81 -12.30 -8.30
CA SER A 395 -9.26 -12.11 -8.51
C SER A 395 -9.73 -12.43 -9.93
N SER A 396 -8.83 -12.79 -10.86
CA SER A 396 -9.13 -13.21 -12.24
C SER A 396 -8.82 -14.70 -12.47
N SER A 397 -9.04 -15.54 -11.47
CA SER A 397 -8.45 -16.89 -11.34
C SER A 397 -8.85 -17.90 -12.43
N TYR A 398 -9.84 -17.60 -13.29
CA TYR A 398 -10.36 -18.54 -14.29
C TYR A 398 -9.37 -18.99 -15.38
N ASP A 399 -8.16 -18.43 -15.48
CA ASP A 399 -7.15 -18.88 -16.47
C ASP A 399 -5.84 -19.38 -15.83
N MET A 400 -5.75 -19.41 -14.49
CA MET A 400 -4.55 -19.91 -13.82
C MET A 400 -4.44 -21.44 -13.95
N ALA A 401 -3.27 -21.93 -14.39
CA ALA A 401 -2.95 -23.36 -14.34
C ALA A 401 -2.83 -23.85 -12.89
N TYR A 402 -3.21 -25.11 -12.63
CA TYR A 402 -3.15 -25.68 -11.28
C TYR A 402 -1.73 -25.56 -10.69
N PRO A 403 -1.54 -24.85 -9.57
CA PRO A 403 -0.21 -24.53 -9.02
C PRO A 403 0.46 -25.71 -8.29
N GLY A 404 -0.25 -26.84 -8.15
CA GLY A 404 0.22 -28.00 -7.42
C GLY A 404 -0.32 -28.04 -5.99
N GLU A 405 -0.55 -29.25 -5.50
CA GLU A 405 -1.18 -29.49 -4.18
C GLU A 405 -0.34 -28.95 -3.03
N ALA A 406 0.98 -29.14 -3.06
CA ALA A 406 1.89 -28.64 -2.03
C ALA A 406 1.86 -27.10 -1.92
N ALA A 407 1.74 -26.40 -3.05
CA ALA A 407 1.65 -24.93 -3.08
C ALA A 407 0.30 -24.44 -2.54
N LEU A 408 -0.80 -25.11 -2.91
CA LEU A 408 -2.13 -24.80 -2.38
C LEU A 408 -2.25 -25.12 -0.89
N THR A 409 -1.62 -26.19 -0.43
CA THR A 409 -1.57 -26.59 0.98
C THR A 409 -0.89 -25.49 1.79
N ALA A 410 0.33 -25.09 1.41
CA ALA A 410 1.05 -24.04 2.11
C ALA A 410 0.29 -22.69 2.11
N TYR A 411 -0.34 -22.34 0.98
CA TYR A 411 -1.15 -21.13 0.89
C TYR A 411 -2.39 -21.21 1.78
N GLY A 412 -3.13 -22.32 1.73
CA GLY A 412 -4.34 -22.53 2.51
C GLY A 412 -4.08 -22.52 4.00
N GLU A 413 -3.00 -23.16 4.45
CA GLU A 413 -2.57 -23.15 5.85
C GLU A 413 -2.28 -21.73 6.34
N GLY A 414 -1.51 -20.95 5.58
CA GLY A 414 -1.23 -19.55 5.91
C GLY A 414 -2.49 -18.68 5.93
N TYR A 415 -3.33 -18.81 4.90
CA TYR A 415 -4.58 -18.05 4.76
C TYR A 415 -5.54 -18.34 5.93
N CYS A 416 -5.79 -19.61 6.23
CA CYS A 416 -6.67 -20.02 7.33
C CYS A 416 -6.10 -19.64 8.69
N SER A 417 -4.80 -19.86 8.93
CA SER A 417 -4.15 -19.45 10.17
C SER A 417 -4.28 -17.95 10.44
N MET A 418 -4.13 -17.12 9.41
CA MET A 418 -4.27 -15.67 9.51
C MET A 418 -5.70 -15.26 9.90
N TYR A 419 -6.71 -15.82 9.23
CA TYR A 419 -8.11 -15.52 9.54
C TYR A 419 -8.54 -16.07 10.90
N PHE A 420 -8.05 -17.24 11.31
CA PHE A 420 -8.33 -17.81 12.63
C PHE A 420 -7.73 -16.95 13.75
N ALA A 421 -6.53 -16.41 13.56
CA ALA A 421 -5.90 -15.50 14.52
C ALA A 421 -6.63 -14.15 14.62
N SER A 422 -7.32 -13.70 13.57
CA SER A 422 -8.03 -12.42 13.52
C SER A 422 -9.29 -12.36 14.42
N ASP A 423 -9.84 -11.16 14.60
CA ASP A 423 -11.10 -10.92 15.32
C ASP A 423 -12.35 -11.46 14.59
N LYS A 424 -12.18 -12.09 13.42
CA LYS A 424 -13.26 -12.79 12.71
C LYS A 424 -13.74 -14.01 13.52
N VAL A 425 -12.83 -14.72 14.17
CA VAL A 425 -13.16 -15.80 15.12
C VAL A 425 -13.15 -15.23 16.53
N VAL A 426 -14.33 -15.12 17.14
CA VAL A 426 -14.56 -14.37 18.39
C VAL A 426 -14.62 -15.25 19.63
N THR A 427 -14.49 -16.56 19.48
CA THR A 427 -14.55 -17.50 20.61
C THR A 427 -13.43 -17.23 21.61
N PRO A 428 -13.74 -16.94 22.89
CA PRO A 428 -12.74 -16.78 23.93
C PRO A 428 -11.87 -18.03 24.07
N GLY A 429 -10.55 -17.85 24.15
CA GLY A 429 -9.62 -18.97 24.23
C GLY A 429 -9.61 -19.87 23.00
N LYS A 430 -9.97 -19.35 21.80
CA LYS A 430 -10.04 -20.10 20.53
C LYS A 430 -8.87 -21.06 20.27
N GLN A 431 -7.66 -20.72 20.71
CA GLN A 431 -6.46 -21.56 20.54
C GLN A 431 -6.53 -22.91 21.29
N THR A 432 -7.36 -23.00 22.33
CA THR A 432 -7.53 -24.22 23.14
C THR A 432 -8.92 -24.83 22.99
N THR A 433 -9.92 -24.04 22.59
CA THR A 433 -11.31 -24.47 22.50
C THR A 433 -11.72 -24.89 21.09
N LEU A 434 -11.00 -24.44 20.06
CA LEU A 434 -11.30 -24.73 18.67
C LEU A 434 -10.10 -25.36 17.96
N ARG A 435 -10.42 -26.14 16.94
CA ARG A 435 -9.50 -26.60 15.90
C ARG A 435 -9.93 -26.00 14.57
N TYR A 436 -9.02 -25.92 13.62
CA TYR A 436 -9.35 -25.48 12.27
C TYR A 436 -8.52 -26.21 11.22
N LEU A 437 -9.03 -26.24 9.99
CA LEU A 437 -8.36 -26.83 8.84
C LEU A 437 -8.54 -25.98 7.59
N ALA A 438 -7.63 -26.19 6.64
CA ALA A 438 -7.76 -25.70 5.28
C ALA A 438 -8.35 -26.78 4.37
N LEU A 439 -9.22 -26.37 3.46
CA LEU A 439 -9.80 -27.18 2.41
C LEU A 439 -9.38 -26.59 1.07
N ILE A 440 -8.62 -27.35 0.29
CA ILE A 440 -8.03 -26.90 -0.97
C ILE A 440 -8.58 -27.71 -2.16
N PRO A 441 -8.74 -27.12 -3.35
CA PRO A 441 -9.30 -27.84 -4.50
C PRO A 441 -8.32 -28.85 -5.09
N SER A 442 -8.85 -30.00 -5.53
CA SER A 442 -8.09 -30.96 -6.34
C SER A 442 -7.73 -30.37 -7.71
N ALA A 443 -6.71 -30.94 -8.36
CA ALA A 443 -6.34 -30.56 -9.72
C ALA A 443 -7.52 -30.66 -10.70
N GLN A 444 -8.40 -31.64 -10.50
CA GLN A 444 -9.59 -31.82 -11.33
C GLN A 444 -10.61 -30.71 -11.09
N SER A 445 -10.93 -30.42 -9.82
CA SER A 445 -11.86 -29.33 -9.44
C SER A 445 -11.37 -27.97 -9.96
N TRP A 446 -10.07 -27.70 -9.81
CA TRP A 446 -9.43 -26.49 -10.30
C TRP A 446 -9.56 -26.32 -11.81
N ASN A 447 -9.22 -27.37 -12.56
CA ASN A 447 -9.24 -27.32 -14.03
C ASN A 447 -10.66 -27.30 -14.59
N ALA A 448 -11.63 -27.94 -13.91
CA ALA A 448 -13.03 -27.90 -14.29
C ALA A 448 -13.61 -26.49 -14.14
N HIS A 449 -13.30 -25.80 -13.04
CA HIS A 449 -13.67 -24.38 -12.85
C HIS A 449 -13.09 -23.47 -13.94
N ARG A 450 -11.84 -23.72 -14.33
CA ARG A 450 -11.12 -23.01 -15.39
C ARG A 450 -11.81 -23.17 -16.74
N GLN A 451 -12.19 -24.40 -17.09
CA GLN A 451 -12.84 -24.73 -18.36
C GLN A 451 -14.29 -24.24 -18.44
N ALA A 452 -14.97 -24.15 -17.31
CA ALA A 452 -16.35 -23.68 -17.21
C ALA A 452 -16.45 -22.15 -17.01
N GLU A 453 -15.40 -21.40 -17.35
CA GLU A 453 -15.32 -19.93 -17.24
C GLU A 453 -15.76 -19.38 -15.86
N GLY A 454 -15.49 -20.14 -14.79
CA GLY A 454 -15.82 -19.73 -13.43
C GLY A 454 -17.13 -20.25 -12.86
N ASP A 455 -17.81 -21.20 -13.53
CA ASP A 455 -18.98 -21.85 -12.94
C ASP A 455 -18.58 -22.69 -11.72
N ARG A 456 -18.98 -22.22 -10.54
CA ARG A 456 -18.70 -22.87 -9.25
C ARG A 456 -19.41 -24.22 -9.08
N LYS A 457 -20.48 -24.47 -9.85
CA LYS A 457 -21.20 -25.76 -9.82
C LYS A 457 -20.43 -26.87 -10.52
N VAL A 458 -19.44 -26.52 -11.36
CA VAL A 458 -18.64 -27.47 -12.15
C VAL A 458 -17.27 -27.74 -11.50
N GLY A 459 -16.76 -26.78 -10.72
CA GLY A 459 -15.52 -26.91 -9.95
C GLY A 459 -15.21 -25.63 -9.18
N SER A 460 -14.14 -25.61 -8.38
CA SER A 460 -13.75 -24.43 -7.61
C SER A 460 -12.24 -24.23 -7.57
N GLN A 461 -11.81 -22.97 -7.50
CA GLN A 461 -10.44 -22.53 -7.21
C GLN A 461 -10.32 -21.84 -5.83
N GLN A 462 -11.40 -21.89 -5.04
CA GLN A 462 -11.45 -21.29 -3.72
C GLN A 462 -10.77 -22.20 -2.70
N ILE A 463 -10.07 -21.58 -1.75
CA ILE A 463 -9.72 -22.18 -0.48
C ILE A 463 -10.84 -21.91 0.50
N TYR A 464 -11.18 -22.91 1.32
CA TYR A 464 -12.11 -22.77 2.43
C TYR A 464 -11.39 -23.02 3.75
N CYS A 465 -11.74 -22.23 4.76
CA CYS A 465 -11.25 -22.39 6.11
C CYS A 465 -12.40 -22.77 7.01
N ALA A 466 -12.31 -23.98 7.59
CA ALA A 466 -13.33 -24.49 8.50
C ALA A 466 -12.77 -24.60 9.92
N LEU A 467 -13.62 -24.38 10.92
CA LEU A 467 -13.32 -24.60 12.32
C LEU A 467 -14.32 -25.56 12.94
N HIS A 468 -13.92 -26.20 14.04
CA HIS A 468 -14.79 -27.04 14.87
C HIS A 468 -14.33 -27.04 16.34
N SER A 469 -15.16 -27.57 17.24
CA SER A 469 -14.79 -27.71 18.65
C SER A 469 -13.59 -28.66 18.82
N ALA A 470 -12.63 -28.26 19.66
CA ALA A 470 -11.52 -29.13 20.06
C ALA A 470 -11.95 -30.33 20.91
N SER A 471 -13.08 -30.23 21.63
CA SER A 471 -13.66 -31.36 22.38
C SER A 471 -14.39 -32.36 21.47
N GLY A 472 -14.69 -31.96 20.23
CA GLY A 472 -15.49 -32.75 19.29
C GLY A 472 -17.00 -32.66 19.53
N ASP A 473 -17.45 -31.81 20.46
CA ASP A 473 -18.86 -31.45 20.66
C ASP A 473 -19.35 -30.45 19.60
N LYS A 474 -20.67 -30.34 19.46
CA LYS A 474 -21.28 -29.33 18.60
C LYS A 474 -21.07 -27.91 19.13
N LEU A 475 -20.77 -26.99 18.22
CA LEU A 475 -20.82 -25.56 18.48
C LEU A 475 -22.27 -25.15 18.72
N GLN A 476 -22.53 -24.45 19.82
CA GLN A 476 -23.89 -24.08 20.23
C GLN A 476 -24.38 -22.77 19.59
N ALA A 477 -23.45 -22.00 19.02
CA ALA A 477 -23.69 -20.76 18.29
C ALA A 477 -22.47 -20.52 17.38
N SER A 478 -22.62 -19.61 16.41
CA SER A 478 -21.51 -19.18 15.56
C SER A 478 -20.29 -18.75 16.37
N ALA A 479 -19.13 -19.25 15.96
CA ALA A 479 -17.82 -18.87 16.45
C ALA A 479 -17.28 -17.61 15.75
N THR A 480 -17.98 -17.14 14.71
CA THR A 480 -17.61 -15.99 13.90
C THR A 480 -18.53 -14.78 14.15
N LYS A 481 -18.25 -13.67 13.47
CA LYS A 481 -18.77 -12.33 13.78
C LYS A 481 -19.55 -11.74 12.62
#